data_AF-A0A2E2XY59-F1
#
_entry.id   AF-A0A2E2XY59-F1
#
_cell.length_a   1.000
_cell.length_b   1.000
_cell.length_c   1.000
_cell.angle_alpha   90.00
_cell.angle_beta   90.00
_cell.angle_gamma   90.00
#
_symmetry.space_group_name_H-M   'P 1'
#
loop_
_entity.id
_entity.type
_entity.pdbx_description
1 polymer ?
#
loop_
_entity_poly.entity_id
_entity_poly.type
_entity_poly.pdbx_seq_one_letter_code
_entity_poly.pdbx_strand_id
1 'polypeptide(L)'
;MKNLKKIFLSLVVMSLISCAGPYTIKDSGKTVNLGIFDPFQVELHGNSSTGYKWEITAYDSTVIEQIGNVSYKADDDKIGSGGLYTWSFKTIGAGESNLLFVYKRPWEERSADDKTYNLRVVSGTMGRILSE
;
A
#
# COMPACT_ATOMS: atom_id res chain seq x y z
N MET A 1 -34.75 0.22 37.12
CA MET A 1 -34.47 1.17 36.03
C MET A 1 -33.09 1.77 36.21
N LYS A 2 -32.06 1.18 35.58
CA LYS A 2 -30.73 1.78 35.42
C LYS A 2 -30.26 1.47 34.00
N ASN A 3 -29.89 2.54 33.30
CA ASN A 3 -29.81 2.63 31.85
C ASN A 3 -28.70 1.75 31.25
N LEU A 4 -29.09 0.80 30.42
CA LEU A 4 -28.21 -0.02 29.60
C LEU A 4 -27.66 0.85 28.46
N LYS A 5 -26.43 1.37 28.63
CA LYS A 5 -25.69 2.01 27.54
C LYS A 5 -25.45 0.94 26.47
N LYS A 6 -26.15 1.06 25.35
CA LYS A 6 -25.95 0.23 24.15
C LYS A 6 -24.53 0.49 23.64
N ILE A 7 -23.63 -0.44 23.91
CA ILE A 7 -22.29 -0.47 23.31
C ILE A 7 -22.52 -0.85 21.84
N PHE A 8 -22.42 0.14 20.94
CA PHE A 8 -22.31 -0.11 19.52
C PHE A 8 -20.99 -0.86 19.30
N LEU A 9 -21.10 -2.16 19.08
CA LEU A 9 -20.00 -3.02 18.66
C LEU A 9 -19.59 -2.56 17.25
N SER A 10 -18.69 -1.58 17.18
CA SER A 10 -18.04 -1.19 15.95
C SER A 10 -17.36 -2.43 15.38
N LEU A 11 -17.71 -2.77 14.15
CA LEU A 11 -17.14 -3.88 13.39
C LEU A 11 -15.67 -3.55 13.13
N VAL A 12 -14.80 -3.84 14.12
CA VAL A 12 -13.35 -3.81 13.93
C VAL A 12 -13.06 -4.90 12.92
N VAL A 13 -12.88 -4.50 11.67
CA VAL A 13 -12.36 -5.35 10.60
C VAL A 13 -11.01 -5.84 11.09
N MET A 14 -10.98 -7.10 11.53
CA MET A 14 -9.79 -7.80 11.97
C MET A 14 -8.84 -7.86 10.77
N SER A 15 -7.86 -6.96 10.75
CA SER A 15 -6.85 -6.89 9.70
C SER A 15 -6.16 -8.26 9.62
N LEU A 16 -6.23 -8.91 8.46
CA LEU A 16 -5.48 -10.12 8.19
C LEU A 16 -4.00 -9.72 8.14
N ILE A 17 -3.33 -9.87 9.28
CA ILE A 17 -1.90 -9.60 9.42
C ILE A 17 -1.18 -10.61 8.53
N SER A 18 -0.76 -10.16 7.35
CA SER A 18 0.34 -10.79 6.62
C SER A 18 1.52 -10.92 7.59
N CYS A 19 2.13 -12.11 7.67
CA CYS A 19 3.24 -12.37 8.59
C CYS A 19 4.49 -11.54 8.24
N ALA A 20 4.56 -11.02 7.02
CA ALA A 20 5.44 -9.93 6.64
C ALA A 20 4.70 -8.60 6.85
N GLY A 21 5.29 -7.70 7.65
CA GLY A 21 4.78 -6.33 7.80
C GLY A 21 4.68 -5.59 6.45
N PRO A 22 4.10 -4.38 6.44
CA PRO A 22 3.94 -3.60 5.22
C PRO A 22 5.29 -3.31 4.57
N TYR A 23 5.33 -3.29 3.25
CA TYR A 23 6.50 -2.82 2.50
C TYR A 23 6.59 -1.31 2.62
N THR A 24 7.76 -0.82 3.00
CA THR A 24 8.00 0.60 3.28
C THR A 24 8.92 1.20 2.23
N ILE A 25 9.22 2.50 2.35
CA ILE A 25 10.20 3.15 1.47
C ILE A 25 11.57 2.43 1.42
N LYS A 26 11.94 1.67 2.47
CA LYS A 26 13.18 0.87 2.54
C LYS A 26 13.16 -0.36 1.63
N ASP A 27 11.99 -0.73 1.13
CA ASP A 27 11.74 -1.86 0.25
C ASP A 27 11.67 -1.44 -1.22
N SER A 28 11.84 -0.14 -1.51
CA SER A 28 11.90 0.35 -2.88
C SER A 28 13.02 -0.34 -3.67
N GLY A 29 12.70 -0.80 -4.87
CA GLY A 29 13.58 -1.55 -5.76
C GLY A 29 13.68 -3.04 -5.46
N LYS A 30 13.03 -3.54 -4.41
CA LYS A 30 13.04 -4.98 -4.09
C LYS A 30 12.11 -5.78 -5.00
N THR A 31 12.43 -7.06 -5.13
CA THR A 31 11.52 -8.09 -5.66
C THR A 31 10.93 -8.87 -4.50
N VAL A 32 9.62 -9.10 -4.53
CA VAL A 32 8.89 -9.88 -3.53
C VAL A 32 8.16 -11.02 -4.21
N ASN A 33 8.27 -12.20 -3.62
CA ASN A 33 7.61 -13.41 -4.12
C ASN A 33 6.39 -13.68 -3.25
N LEU A 34 5.21 -13.72 -3.86
CA LEU A 34 3.94 -13.93 -3.19
C LEU A 34 3.19 -15.09 -3.83
N GLY A 35 2.38 -15.78 -3.04
CA GLY A 35 1.37 -16.71 -3.53
C GLY A 35 0.27 -15.97 -4.29
N ILE A 36 -0.48 -16.69 -5.12
CA ILE A 36 -1.73 -16.17 -5.69
C ILE A 36 -2.73 -16.00 -4.53
N PHE A 37 -3.42 -14.86 -4.50
CA PHE A 37 -4.35 -14.44 -3.45
C PHE A 37 -3.73 -13.98 -2.13
N ASP A 38 -2.41 -13.82 -2.08
CA ASP A 38 -1.74 -13.27 -0.90
C ASP A 38 -2.05 -11.77 -0.75
N PRO A 39 -2.50 -11.35 0.44
CA PRO A 39 -2.62 -9.94 0.77
C PRO A 39 -1.25 -9.36 1.08
N PHE A 40 -1.02 -8.11 0.68
CA PHE A 40 0.14 -7.34 1.10
C PHE A 40 -0.19 -5.85 1.22
N GLN A 41 0.63 -5.12 1.97
CA GLN A 41 0.45 -3.69 2.18
C GLN A 41 1.70 -2.92 1.78
N VAL A 42 1.50 -1.70 1.30
CA VAL A 42 2.57 -0.71 1.09
C VAL A 42 2.29 0.49 1.98
N GLU A 43 3.28 0.92 2.74
CA GLU A 43 3.21 2.06 3.65
C GLU A 43 4.29 3.09 3.33
N LEU A 44 3.86 4.30 2.93
CA LEU A 44 4.77 5.37 2.54
C LEU A 44 4.46 6.63 3.35
N HIS A 45 5.47 7.14 4.06
CA HIS A 45 5.37 8.45 4.69
C HIS A 45 5.27 9.55 3.63
N GLY A 46 4.39 10.52 3.88
CA GLY A 46 4.25 11.73 3.09
C GLY A 46 3.67 12.86 3.94
N ASN A 47 3.81 14.10 3.49
CA ASN A 47 3.23 15.26 4.14
C ASN A 47 2.15 15.91 3.26
N SER A 48 0.90 15.55 3.51
CA SER A 48 -0.25 16.06 2.75
C SER A 48 -0.46 17.58 2.88
N SER A 49 0.03 18.21 3.94
CA SER A 49 -0.09 19.65 4.17
C SER A 49 0.70 20.52 3.17
N THR A 50 1.71 19.92 2.51
CA THR A 50 2.55 20.60 1.50
C THR A 50 1.96 20.60 0.09
N GLY A 51 0.81 19.92 -0.09
CA GLY A 51 0.18 19.67 -1.38
C GLY A 51 0.71 18.42 -2.11
N TYR A 52 1.79 17.80 -1.63
CA TYR A 52 2.35 16.58 -2.22
C TYR A 52 1.56 15.34 -1.78
N LYS A 53 1.34 14.43 -2.71
CA LYS A 53 0.67 13.14 -2.50
C LYS A 53 1.40 12.03 -3.24
N TRP A 54 1.27 10.83 -2.71
CA TRP A 54 1.70 9.62 -3.42
C TRP A 54 0.60 9.19 -4.39
N GLU A 55 0.98 8.96 -5.64
CA GLU A 55 0.09 8.49 -6.71
C GLU A 55 0.63 7.17 -7.27
N ILE A 56 -0.27 6.22 -7.49
CA ILE A 56 0.07 4.98 -8.21
C ILE A 56 0.13 5.31 -9.70
N THR A 57 1.25 5.02 -10.33
CA THR A 57 1.51 5.33 -11.74
C THR A 57 1.54 4.09 -12.64
N ALA A 58 1.81 2.92 -12.08
CA ALA A 58 1.75 1.66 -12.80
C ALA A 58 1.58 0.47 -11.85
N TYR A 59 0.83 -0.52 -12.31
CA TYR A 59 0.88 -1.93 -11.89
C TYR A 59 0.12 -2.74 -12.94
N ASP A 60 0.41 -4.04 -13.03
CA ASP A 60 -0.39 -4.96 -13.83
C ASP A 60 -1.63 -5.41 -13.05
N SER A 61 -2.81 -4.98 -13.50
CA SER A 61 -4.11 -5.30 -12.90
C SER A 61 -4.58 -6.72 -13.16
N THR A 62 -3.84 -7.52 -13.94
CA THR A 62 -4.07 -8.97 -14.09
C THR A 62 -3.31 -9.78 -13.04
N VAL A 63 -2.31 -9.18 -12.38
CA VAL A 63 -1.46 -9.82 -11.36
C VAL A 63 -1.79 -9.31 -9.95
N ILE A 64 -2.05 -8.01 -9.78
CA ILE A 64 -2.33 -7.37 -8.49
C ILE A 64 -3.61 -6.54 -8.57
N GLU A 65 -4.41 -6.58 -7.50
CA GLU A 65 -5.56 -5.71 -7.28
C GLU A 65 -5.35 -4.85 -6.03
N GLN A 66 -5.70 -3.56 -6.09
CA GLN A 66 -5.80 -2.73 -4.89
C GLN A 66 -7.14 -3.01 -4.19
N ILE A 67 -7.06 -3.28 -2.89
CA ILE A 67 -8.22 -3.55 -2.04
C ILE A 67 -8.64 -2.27 -1.33
N GLY A 68 -9.77 -1.72 -1.75
CA GLY A 68 -10.36 -0.53 -1.15
C GLY A 68 -9.59 0.77 -1.46
N ASN A 69 -9.89 1.81 -0.70
CA ASN A 69 -9.25 3.12 -0.85
C ASN A 69 -7.95 3.19 -0.03
N VAL A 70 -7.01 4.03 -0.48
CA VAL A 70 -5.84 4.41 0.33
C VAL A 70 -6.29 5.04 1.64
N SER A 71 -5.67 4.64 2.76
CA SER A 71 -5.85 5.31 4.04
C SER A 71 -4.70 6.28 4.29
N TYR A 72 -4.99 7.37 5.02
CA TYR A 72 -3.98 8.32 5.48
C TYR A 72 -4.16 8.54 6.97
N LYS A 73 -3.07 8.42 7.73
CA LYS A 73 -3.03 8.70 9.16
C LYS A 73 -1.95 9.73 9.45
N ALA A 74 -2.31 10.88 10.01
CA ALA A 74 -1.34 11.86 10.46
C ALA A 74 -0.46 11.28 11.58
N ASP A 75 0.81 11.67 11.61
CA ASP A 75 1.76 11.22 12.63
C ASP A 75 1.41 11.82 14.02
N ASP A 76 0.89 13.05 14.03
CA ASP A 76 0.35 13.74 15.20
C ASP A 76 -0.73 14.78 14.82
N ASP A 77 -1.36 15.38 15.84
CA ASP A 77 -2.43 16.39 15.67
C ASP A 77 -1.89 17.82 15.36
N LYS A 78 -0.59 17.99 15.11
CA LYS A 78 -0.03 19.31 14.82
C LYS A 78 -0.33 19.70 13.37
N ILE A 79 -0.69 20.96 13.18
CA ILE A 79 -0.84 21.54 11.84
C ILE A 79 0.50 21.43 11.11
N GLY A 80 0.46 20.90 9.89
CA GLY A 80 1.65 20.72 9.05
C GLY A 80 2.38 19.39 9.25
N SER A 81 1.91 18.53 10.16
CA SER A 81 2.48 17.21 10.38
C SER A 81 2.33 16.33 9.13
N GLY A 82 3.33 15.48 8.94
CA GLY A 82 3.26 14.42 7.95
C GLY A 82 2.27 13.33 8.39
N GLY A 83 2.23 12.27 7.60
CA GLY A 83 1.48 11.09 7.93
C GLY A 83 1.90 9.91 7.08
N LEU A 84 1.21 8.81 7.31
CA LEU A 84 1.43 7.54 6.67
C LEU A 84 0.28 7.25 5.72
N TYR A 85 0.62 7.01 4.45
CA TYR A 85 -0.31 6.45 3.49
C TYR A 85 -0.20 4.93 3.51
N THR A 86 -1.33 4.23 3.60
CA THR A 86 -1.37 2.77 3.54
C THR A 86 -2.27 2.32 2.38
N TRP A 87 -1.69 1.55 1.46
CA TRP A 87 -2.42 0.84 0.41
C TRP A 87 -2.46 -0.64 0.74
N SER A 88 -3.64 -1.24 0.61
CA SER A 88 -3.82 -2.69 0.71
C SER A 88 -3.97 -3.27 -0.69
N PHE A 89 -3.26 -4.36 -0.95
CA PHE A 89 -3.28 -5.07 -2.22
C PHE A 89 -3.50 -6.56 -2.00
N LYS A 90 -3.87 -7.24 -3.08
CA LYS A 90 -3.95 -8.69 -3.16
C LYS A 90 -3.42 -9.14 -4.51
N THR A 91 -2.64 -10.20 -4.57
CA THR A 91 -2.32 -10.85 -5.85
C THR A 91 -3.57 -11.59 -6.36
N ILE A 92 -3.85 -11.52 -7.66
CA ILE A 92 -5.06 -12.13 -8.26
C ILE A 92 -4.75 -13.10 -9.41
N GLY A 93 -3.53 -13.09 -9.91
CA GLY A 93 -3.07 -13.94 -11.01
C GLY A 93 -1.59 -14.29 -10.87
N ALA A 94 -1.15 -15.31 -11.60
CA ALA A 94 0.27 -15.63 -11.71
C ALA A 94 0.94 -14.69 -12.72
N GLY A 95 2.18 -14.30 -12.46
CA GLY A 95 2.94 -13.38 -13.31
C GLY A 95 3.76 -12.39 -12.49
N GLU A 96 4.15 -11.30 -13.14
CA GLU A 96 4.95 -10.25 -12.51
C GLU A 96 4.31 -8.89 -12.71
N SER A 97 4.45 -8.01 -11.73
CA SER A 97 3.92 -6.65 -11.77
C SER A 97 4.89 -5.69 -11.10
N ASN A 98 5.21 -4.60 -11.79
CA ASN A 98 5.98 -3.50 -11.22
C ASN A 98 5.01 -2.47 -10.65
N LEU A 99 4.89 -2.44 -9.32
CA LEU A 99 4.04 -1.49 -8.62
C LEU A 99 4.83 -0.19 -8.38
N LEU A 100 4.44 0.87 -9.08
CA LEU A 100 5.13 2.15 -9.12
C LEU A 100 4.31 3.27 -8.50
N PHE A 101 4.91 3.99 -7.57
CA PHE A 101 4.35 5.19 -6.96
C PHE A 101 5.26 6.40 -7.17
N VAL A 102 4.65 7.58 -7.24
CA VAL A 102 5.35 8.87 -7.30
C VAL A 102 4.78 9.84 -6.30
N TYR A 103 5.67 10.56 -5.64
CA TYR A 103 5.33 11.60 -4.69
C TYR A 103 5.46 12.97 -5.33
N LYS A 104 4.33 13.56 -5.71
CA LYS A 104 4.27 14.85 -6.42
C LYS A 104 3.03 15.64 -6.02
N ARG A 105 2.97 16.90 -6.44
CA ARG A 105 1.71 17.65 -6.45
C ARG A 105 0.90 17.22 -7.68
N PRO A 106 -0.41 16.92 -7.53
CA PRO A 106 -1.22 16.42 -8.65
C PRO A 106 -1.30 17.37 -9.85
N TRP A 107 -1.07 18.67 -9.64
CA TRP A 107 -1.11 19.71 -10.68
C TRP A 107 0.25 20.07 -11.28
N GLU A 108 1.35 19.50 -10.78
CA GLU A 108 2.69 19.71 -11.35
C GLU A 108 2.98 18.60 -12.37
N GLU A 109 3.77 18.91 -13.40
CA GLU A 109 4.27 17.86 -14.31
C GLU A 109 5.26 16.96 -13.59
N ARG A 110 5.39 15.72 -14.05
CA ARG A 110 6.36 14.78 -13.46
C ARG A 110 7.79 15.27 -13.69
N SER A 111 8.60 15.30 -12.64
CA SER A 111 10.04 15.59 -12.71
C SER A 111 10.88 14.33 -12.54
N ALA A 112 12.14 14.37 -12.97
CA ALA A 112 13.14 13.34 -12.69
C ALA A 112 13.54 13.30 -11.20
N ASP A 113 13.37 14.42 -10.49
CA ASP A 113 13.71 14.56 -9.06
C ASP A 113 12.56 14.12 -8.13
N ASP A 114 11.40 13.76 -8.69
CA ASP A 114 10.26 13.31 -7.91
C ASP A 114 10.62 12.05 -7.14
N LYS A 115 10.25 12.00 -5.86
CA LYS A 115 10.47 10.82 -5.03
C LYS A 115 9.60 9.68 -5.55
N THR A 116 10.22 8.56 -5.87
CA THR A 116 9.54 7.36 -6.37
C THR A 116 9.64 6.18 -5.42
N TYR A 117 8.66 5.29 -5.48
CA TYR A 117 8.73 3.96 -4.88
C TYR A 117 8.40 2.90 -5.93
N ASN A 118 9.18 1.83 -5.98
CA ASN A 118 9.00 0.72 -6.91
C ASN A 118 9.06 -0.61 -6.15
N LEU A 119 8.10 -1.50 -6.37
CA LEU A 119 8.14 -2.87 -5.88
C LEU A 119 7.84 -3.84 -7.02
N ARG A 120 8.76 -4.76 -7.30
CA ARG A 120 8.50 -5.86 -8.25
C ARG A 120 7.84 -7.01 -7.50
N VAL A 121 6.59 -7.28 -7.83
CA VAL A 121 5.82 -8.37 -7.24
C VAL A 121 5.79 -9.53 -8.23
N VAL A 122 6.31 -10.68 -7.82
CA VAL A 122 6.24 -11.94 -8.55
C VAL A 122 5.19 -12.80 -7.83
N SER A 123 4.12 -13.12 -8.55
CA SER A 123 3.00 -13.92 -8.05
C SER A 123 2.98 -15.28 -8.72
N GLY A 124 2.86 -16.35 -7.95
CA GLY A 124 2.81 -17.70 -8.50
C GLY A 124 2.42 -18.75 -7.48
N THR A 125 2.31 -20.01 -7.92
CA THR A 125 2.22 -21.12 -6.99
C THR A 125 3.59 -21.36 -6.36
N MET A 126 3.63 -21.51 -5.05
CA MET A 126 4.84 -21.63 -4.22
C MET A 126 5.83 -22.75 -4.67
N GLY A 127 5.43 -23.62 -5.60
CA GLY A 127 6.25 -24.67 -6.20
C GLY A 127 6.75 -24.40 -7.63
N ARG A 128 6.48 -23.24 -8.25
CA ARG A 128 6.83 -22.92 -9.65
C ARG A 128 7.71 -21.66 -9.83
N ILE A 129 8.27 -21.11 -8.76
CA ILE A 129 9.14 -19.92 -8.82
C ILE A 129 10.64 -20.30 -8.92
N LEU A 130 10.97 -21.58 -9.16
CA LEU A 130 12.32 -22.03 -9.48
C LEU A 130 12.38 -22.66 -10.88
N SER A 131 12.51 -21.82 -11.90
CA SER A 131 13.04 -22.09 -13.25
C SER A 131 12.83 -20.80 -14.04
N GLU A 132 13.84 -20.13 -14.60
CA GLU A 132 15.02 -20.59 -15.34
C GLU A 132 16.28 -19.77 -15.01
#